data_AF-A0A239F1N9-F1
#
_entry.id   AF-A0A239F1N9-F1
#
_cell.length_a   1.000
_cell.length_b   1.000
_cell.length_c   1.000
_cell.angle_alpha   90.00
_cell.angle_beta   90.00
_cell.angle_gamma   90.00
#
_symmetry.space_group_name_H-M   'P 1'
#
loop_
_entity.id
_entity.type
_entity.pdbx_description
1 polymer ?
#
loop_
_entity_poly.entity_id
_entity_poly.type
_entity_poly.pdbx_seq_one_letter_code
_entity_poly.pdbx_strand_id
1 'polypeptide(L)'
;MTRPARPNLSAGGLTSYGFAIEAAIGRRPMRYLIGRRFVDHSAVTALFVLLPQILAGSHVWITENPARGECEVETHIPTMRNSVRLVERYLFDCLPLTDIGYLDLMAWRYPGLGADPENVAVDMSWSRWSAAEPRCYLGPVTTPGLTVTEAIDHETGMVVARAVERLREPFRRWEVVEMGRPDVGGLPERVRASRARTGGWTDFRRVGEPVPVPQEAFDAGPARLREALEDGLSGTAA
;
A
#
# COMPACT_ATOMS: atom_id res chain seq x y z
N MET A 1 10.78 -10.98 23.32
CA MET A 1 11.22 -10.23 22.12
C MET A 1 10.29 -10.57 20.98
N THR A 2 9.44 -9.63 20.57
CA THR A 2 8.51 -9.79 19.45
C THR A 2 9.35 -9.83 18.15
N ARG A 3 9.17 -10.84 17.31
CA ARG A 3 9.80 -10.86 15.97
C ARG A 3 9.42 -9.58 15.21
N PRO A 4 10.30 -9.02 14.37
CA PRO A 4 9.93 -7.89 13.53
C PRO A 4 8.72 -8.28 12.67
N ALA A 5 7.74 -7.39 12.58
CA ALA A 5 6.58 -7.62 11.73
C ALA A 5 7.07 -7.82 10.28
N ARG A 6 6.54 -8.86 9.62
CA ARG A 6 6.88 -9.13 8.22
C ARG A 6 6.42 -7.94 7.37
N PRO A 7 7.25 -7.45 6.43
CA PRO A 7 6.83 -6.34 5.60
C PRO A 7 5.64 -6.76 4.73
N ASN A 8 4.61 -5.92 4.73
CA ASN A 8 3.47 -6.02 3.84
C ASN A 8 3.95 -6.00 2.36
N LEU A 9 3.18 -6.63 1.47
CA LEU A 9 3.44 -6.74 0.03
C LEU A 9 4.88 -7.18 -0.34
N SER A 10 5.54 -8.02 0.46
CA SER A 10 6.86 -8.59 0.14
C SER A 10 6.79 -9.58 -1.04
N ALA A 11 7.79 -9.58 -1.93
CA ALA A 11 7.88 -10.51 -3.07
C ALA A 11 8.89 -11.65 -2.82
N GLY A 12 8.70 -12.40 -1.74
CA GLY A 12 9.56 -13.55 -1.41
C GLY A 12 10.99 -13.12 -1.10
N GLY A 13 11.96 -13.68 -1.82
CA GLY A 13 13.39 -13.36 -1.66
C GLY A 13 13.84 -12.06 -2.34
N LEU A 14 12.97 -11.37 -3.09
CA LEU A 14 13.34 -10.15 -3.80
C LEU A 14 13.44 -8.96 -2.82
N THR A 15 14.63 -8.40 -2.68
CA THR A 15 14.86 -7.16 -1.93
C THR A 15 14.60 -5.91 -2.74
N SER A 16 14.54 -6.01 -4.08
CA SER A 16 14.25 -4.89 -4.98
C SER A 16 13.52 -5.40 -6.21
N TYR A 17 12.29 -4.96 -6.41
CA TYR A 17 11.39 -5.51 -7.43
C TYR A 17 10.30 -4.52 -7.84
N GLY A 18 9.58 -4.88 -8.90
CA GLY A 18 8.39 -4.17 -9.31
C GLY A 18 7.36 -5.04 -10.00
N PHE A 19 6.14 -4.52 -10.11
CA PHE A 19 5.01 -5.19 -10.74
C PHE A 19 3.97 -4.17 -11.21
N ALA A 20 3.14 -4.57 -12.17
CA ALA A 20 2.04 -3.75 -12.65
C ALA A 20 0.73 -4.08 -11.92
N ILE A 21 -0.16 -3.10 -11.80
CA ILE A 21 -1.51 -3.25 -11.27
C ILE A 21 -2.51 -2.65 -12.25
N GLU A 22 -3.59 -3.37 -12.52
CA GLU A 22 -4.76 -2.90 -13.26
C GLU A 22 -5.98 -2.84 -12.35
N ALA A 23 -6.83 -1.84 -12.57
CA ALA A 23 -8.12 -1.71 -11.90
C ALA A 23 -9.13 -1.01 -12.82
N ALA A 24 -10.41 -1.06 -12.44
CA ALA A 24 -11.46 -0.28 -13.09
C ALA A 24 -12.30 0.44 -12.03
N ILE A 25 -12.32 1.78 -12.06
CA ILE A 25 -13.17 2.59 -11.18
C ILE A 25 -14.36 3.07 -12.00
N GLY A 26 -15.50 2.41 -11.80
CA GLY A 26 -16.65 2.55 -12.70
C GLY A 26 -16.29 2.08 -14.11
N ARG A 27 -16.29 3.00 -15.08
CA ARG A 27 -15.91 2.72 -16.48
C ARG A 27 -14.48 3.16 -16.84
N ARG A 28 -13.71 3.67 -15.87
CA ARG A 28 -12.38 4.26 -16.12
C ARG A 28 -11.30 3.22 -15.83
N PRO A 29 -10.48 2.81 -16.81
CA PRO A 29 -9.36 1.93 -16.56
C PRO A 29 -8.27 2.69 -15.81
N MET A 30 -7.66 2.00 -14.85
CA MET A 30 -6.52 2.47 -14.08
C MET A 30 -5.36 1.52 -14.30
N ARG A 31 -4.15 2.07 -14.46
CA ARG A 31 -2.93 1.28 -14.56
C ARG A 31 -1.84 1.92 -13.72
N TYR A 32 -1.15 1.09 -12.95
CA TYR A 32 -0.08 1.53 -12.07
C TYR A 32 1.13 0.63 -12.22
N LEU A 33 2.31 1.19 -11.98
CA LEU A 33 3.52 0.44 -11.68
C LEU A 33 3.83 0.62 -10.20
N ILE A 34 4.20 -0.45 -9.52
CA ILE A 34 4.69 -0.41 -8.16
C ILE A 34 6.13 -0.91 -8.17
N GLY A 35 7.03 -0.13 -7.57
CA GLY A 35 8.39 -0.53 -7.26
C GLY A 35 8.56 -0.61 -5.74
N ARG A 36 9.24 -1.64 -5.25
CA ARG A 36 9.61 -1.75 -3.84
C ARG A 36 11.06 -2.17 -3.68
N ARG A 37 11.75 -1.49 -2.76
CA ARG A 37 13.10 -1.84 -2.32
C ARG A 37 13.15 -1.93 -0.81
N PHE A 38 13.83 -2.96 -0.30
CA PHE A 38 14.20 -3.16 1.09
C PHE A 38 15.72 -3.06 1.22
N VAL A 39 16.20 -2.19 2.11
CA VAL A 39 17.62 -2.06 2.46
C VAL A 39 17.71 -2.01 3.98
N ASP A 40 18.46 -2.94 4.56
CA ASP A 40 18.60 -3.13 6.01
C ASP A 40 17.23 -3.27 6.72
N HIS A 41 16.82 -2.21 7.43
CA HIS A 41 15.56 -2.07 8.15
C HIS A 41 14.67 -0.96 7.58
N SER A 42 14.91 -0.58 6.33
CA SER A 42 14.17 0.48 5.64
C SER A 42 13.52 -0.06 4.37
N ALA A 43 12.45 0.61 3.95
CA ALA A 43 11.78 0.33 2.69
C ALA A 43 11.55 1.61 1.91
N VAL A 44 11.62 1.49 0.59
CA VAL A 44 11.11 2.49 -0.35
C VAL A 44 10.02 1.83 -1.17
N THR A 45 8.84 2.45 -1.20
CA THR A 45 7.74 2.08 -2.09
C THR A 45 7.44 3.23 -3.03
N ALA A 46 7.51 2.96 -4.33
CA ALA A 46 7.10 3.89 -5.37
C ALA A 46 5.85 3.36 -6.07
N LEU A 47 4.88 4.24 -6.32
CA LEU A 47 3.75 3.97 -7.20
C LEU A 47 3.74 5.01 -8.31
N PHE A 48 3.62 4.56 -9.56
CA PHE A 48 3.51 5.40 -10.74
C PHE A 48 2.16 5.20 -11.41
N VAL A 49 1.46 6.27 -11.74
CA VAL A 49 0.20 6.22 -12.49
C VAL A 49 0.50 6.26 -13.97
N LEU A 50 0.06 5.23 -14.71
CA LEU A 50 0.13 5.16 -16.16
C LEU A 50 -1.21 5.51 -16.82
N LEU A 51 -2.32 5.10 -16.20
CA LEU A 51 -3.67 5.46 -16.65
C LEU A 51 -4.55 5.87 -15.46
N PRO A 52 -5.47 6.85 -15.66
CA PRO A 52 -5.82 7.50 -16.93
C PRO A 52 -4.80 8.57 -17.36
N GLN A 53 -4.81 8.93 -18.65
CA GLN A 53 -3.84 9.86 -19.26
C GLN A 53 -3.72 11.20 -18.51
N ILE A 54 -4.82 11.73 -17.97
CA ILE A 54 -4.83 13.00 -17.22
C ILE A 54 -3.99 12.94 -15.92
N LEU A 55 -3.76 11.75 -15.38
CA LEU A 55 -2.91 11.52 -14.21
C LEU A 55 -1.59 10.84 -14.57
N ALA A 56 -1.35 10.50 -15.84
CA ALA A 56 -0.14 9.81 -16.24
C ALA A 56 1.10 10.66 -15.87
N GLY A 57 2.06 10.03 -15.19
CA GLY A 57 3.23 10.72 -14.62
C GLY A 57 3.08 11.14 -13.16
N SER A 58 1.89 10.97 -12.57
CA SER A 58 1.73 11.08 -11.11
C SER A 58 2.51 9.97 -10.44
N HIS A 59 3.15 10.27 -9.31
CA HIS A 59 3.82 9.26 -8.51
C HIS A 59 3.69 9.53 -7.02
N VAL A 60 3.82 8.45 -6.26
CA VAL A 60 3.89 8.46 -4.80
C VAL A 60 5.17 7.76 -4.42
N TRP A 61 5.90 8.33 -3.45
CA TRP A 61 7.15 7.82 -2.93
C TRP A 61 7.07 7.73 -1.41
N ILE A 62 7.17 6.52 -0.87
CA ILE A 62 7.06 6.25 0.55
C ILE A 62 8.42 5.72 1.02
N THR A 63 9.03 6.41 1.98
CA THR A 63 10.26 5.98 2.64
C THR A 63 9.93 5.62 4.10
N GLU A 64 10.27 4.42 4.51
CA GLU A 64 9.96 3.88 5.84
C GLU A 64 11.23 3.40 6.53
N ASN A 65 11.40 3.75 7.80
CA ASN A 65 12.38 3.14 8.69
C ASN A 65 11.70 2.89 10.06
N PRO A 66 11.12 1.70 10.28
CA PRO A 66 10.45 1.35 11.53
C PRO A 66 11.38 1.43 12.75
N ALA A 67 12.67 1.13 12.62
CA ALA A 67 13.62 1.19 13.74
C ALA A 67 13.85 2.63 14.25
N ARG A 68 13.70 3.61 13.36
CA ARG A 68 13.79 5.04 13.68
C ARG A 68 12.42 5.70 13.90
N GLY A 69 11.33 4.95 13.73
CA GLY A 69 9.97 5.50 13.76
C GLY A 69 9.69 6.49 12.63
N GLU A 70 10.39 6.37 11.50
CA GLU A 70 10.31 7.32 10.38
C GLU A 70 9.40 6.78 9.27
N CYS A 71 8.51 7.64 8.78
CA CYS A 71 7.74 7.40 7.57
C CYS A 71 7.51 8.74 6.86
N GLU A 72 7.99 8.83 5.64
CA GLU A 72 7.86 10.00 4.78
C GLU A 72 7.15 9.62 3.50
N VAL A 73 6.14 10.41 3.12
CA VAL A 73 5.40 10.22 1.88
C VAL A 73 5.47 11.49 1.06
N GLU A 74 5.99 11.36 -0.14
CA GLU A 74 5.98 12.40 -1.16
C GLU A 74 5.01 12.01 -2.26
N THR A 75 4.32 13.01 -2.81
CA THR A 75 3.43 12.83 -3.95
C THR A 75 3.69 13.89 -4.99
N HIS A 76 3.53 13.52 -6.24
CA HIS A 76 3.60 14.41 -7.38
C HIS A 76 2.43 14.10 -8.30
N ILE A 77 1.77 15.15 -8.78
CA ILE A 77 0.86 15.08 -9.93
C ILE A 77 1.40 16.01 -11.01
N PRO A 78 1.19 15.72 -12.31
CA PRO A 78 1.78 16.48 -13.42
C PRO A 78 1.48 17.99 -13.41
N THR A 79 0.40 18.42 -12.77
CA THR A 79 0.03 19.84 -12.66
C THR A 79 0.80 20.58 -11.56
N MET A 80 1.56 19.88 -10.71
CA MET A 80 2.41 20.48 -9.69
C MET A 80 3.79 20.80 -10.26
N ARG A 81 4.36 21.92 -9.82
CA ARG A 81 5.74 22.29 -10.17
C ARG A 81 6.78 21.36 -9.57
N ASN A 82 6.56 20.92 -8.33
CA ASN A 82 7.46 20.06 -7.57
C ASN A 82 6.65 19.00 -6.81
N SER A 83 7.29 17.89 -6.44
CA SER A 83 6.72 16.95 -5.48
C SER A 83 6.46 17.64 -4.14
N VAL A 84 5.42 17.18 -3.43
CA VAL A 84 5.05 17.69 -2.12
C VAL A 84 5.10 16.56 -1.09
N ARG A 85 5.72 16.85 0.05
CA ARG A 85 5.66 15.98 1.22
C ARG A 85 4.27 16.07 1.86
N LEU A 86 3.64 14.94 2.09
CA LEU A 86 2.34 14.88 2.76
C LEU A 86 2.50 15.10 4.27
N VAL A 87 1.64 15.95 4.81
CA VAL A 87 1.46 16.07 6.26
C VAL A 87 0.69 14.85 6.79
N GLU A 88 0.98 14.45 8.03
CA GLU A 88 0.51 13.20 8.66
C GLU A 88 -0.99 12.94 8.48
N ARG A 89 -1.84 13.96 8.65
CA ARG A 89 -3.30 13.82 8.52
C ARG A 89 -3.77 13.27 7.17
N TYR A 90 -3.01 13.49 6.08
CA TYR A 90 -3.36 13.03 4.74
C TYR A 90 -2.87 11.60 4.44
N LEU A 91 -2.02 11.02 5.30
CA LEU A 91 -1.55 9.63 5.13
C LEU A 91 -2.69 8.61 5.30
N PHE A 92 -3.75 9.00 6.00
CA PHE A 92 -4.94 8.19 6.23
C PHE A 92 -6.01 8.34 5.15
N ASP A 93 -5.78 9.19 4.14
CA ASP A 93 -6.63 9.33 2.96
C ASP A 93 -6.29 8.32 1.86
N CYS A 94 -7.10 8.31 0.80
CA CYS A 94 -6.79 7.54 -0.42
C CYS A 94 -5.79 8.29 -1.31
N LEU A 95 -5.03 7.56 -2.13
CA LEU A 95 -4.26 8.18 -3.20
C LEU A 95 -5.25 8.89 -4.18
N PRO A 96 -4.78 9.87 -4.97
CA PRO A 96 -5.63 10.57 -5.92
C PRO A 96 -6.37 9.61 -6.87
N LEU A 97 -7.69 9.77 -6.96
CA LEU A 97 -8.59 9.00 -7.84
C LEU A 97 -8.55 7.47 -7.66
N THR A 98 -8.22 6.97 -6.48
CA THR A 98 -8.31 5.55 -6.13
C THR A 98 -8.98 5.36 -4.77
N ASP A 99 -9.43 4.14 -4.50
CA ASP A 99 -9.91 3.73 -3.17
C ASP A 99 -8.77 3.19 -2.29
N ILE A 100 -7.58 2.95 -2.85
CA ILE A 100 -6.37 2.56 -2.12
C ILE A 100 -5.83 3.74 -1.30
N GLY A 101 -5.40 3.49 -0.06
CA GLY A 101 -4.76 4.46 0.82
C GLY A 101 -3.24 4.40 0.83
N TYR A 102 -2.59 5.48 1.27
CA TYR A 102 -1.13 5.49 1.46
C TYR A 102 -0.70 4.41 2.45
N LEU A 103 -1.48 4.19 3.53
CA LEU A 103 -1.25 3.09 4.47
C LEU A 103 -1.19 1.72 3.80
N ASP A 104 -2.00 1.44 2.77
CA ASP A 104 -2.04 0.11 2.11
C ASP A 104 -0.76 -0.20 1.37
N LEU A 105 -0.05 0.85 0.96
CA LEU A 105 1.24 0.76 0.32
C LEU A 105 2.39 0.74 1.33
N MET A 106 2.17 0.93 2.62
CA MET A 106 3.27 0.88 3.59
C MET A 106 3.73 -0.56 3.79
N ALA A 107 5.05 -0.75 3.91
CA ALA A 107 5.66 -2.02 4.25
C ALA A 107 5.40 -2.36 5.72
N TRP A 108 5.35 -1.38 6.61
CA TRP A 108 5.09 -1.61 8.03
C TRP A 108 3.95 -0.74 8.57
N ARG A 109 3.55 -1.04 9.80
CA ARG A 109 2.61 -0.23 10.57
C ARG A 109 3.15 1.21 10.66
N TYR A 110 2.29 2.18 10.33
CA TYR A 110 2.66 3.59 10.43
C TYR A 110 3.09 3.95 11.86
N PRO A 111 4.27 4.56 12.06
CA PRO A 111 4.84 4.79 13.40
C PRO A 111 4.03 5.78 14.25
N GLY A 112 3.27 6.69 13.65
CA GLY A 112 2.42 7.63 14.37
C GLY A 112 1.12 7.03 14.90
N LEU A 113 0.81 5.76 14.58
CA LEU A 113 -0.34 5.07 15.18
C LEU A 113 -0.11 4.83 16.68
N GLY A 114 -1.11 5.16 17.48
CA GLY A 114 -1.14 4.94 18.92
C GLY A 114 -1.31 3.46 19.29
N ALA A 115 -1.30 3.20 20.59
CA ALA A 115 -1.47 1.86 21.15
C ALA A 115 -2.84 1.25 20.79
N ASP A 116 -2.92 -0.07 20.96
CA ASP A 116 -4.17 -0.82 20.87
C ASP A 116 -5.07 -0.43 22.06
N PRO A 117 -6.23 0.17 21.82
CA PRO A 117 -7.13 0.56 22.90
C PRO A 117 -7.76 -0.68 23.55
N GLU A 118 -7.60 -0.81 24.88
CA GLU A 118 -8.28 -1.86 25.64
C GLU A 118 -9.81 -1.77 25.44
N ASN A 119 -10.44 -2.90 25.15
CA ASN A 119 -11.91 -3.06 25.04
C ASN A 119 -12.60 -2.36 23.86
N VAL A 120 -11.91 -2.15 22.72
CA VAL A 120 -12.61 -1.75 21.49
C VAL A 120 -13.16 -2.99 20.77
N ALA A 121 -14.49 -3.01 20.58
CA ALA A 121 -15.13 -4.00 19.72
C ALA A 121 -14.67 -3.77 18.28
N VAL A 122 -13.94 -4.72 17.73
CA VAL A 122 -13.46 -4.68 16.36
C VAL A 122 -14.46 -5.38 15.44
N ASP A 123 -15.01 -4.65 14.47
CA ASP A 123 -15.85 -5.22 13.41
C ASP A 123 -15.04 -5.56 12.16
N MET A 124 -14.79 -6.85 11.94
CA MET A 124 -14.20 -7.41 10.72
C MET A 124 -15.19 -8.30 9.95
N SER A 125 -16.50 -8.23 10.24
CA SER A 125 -17.53 -9.07 9.60
C SER A 125 -17.62 -8.90 8.08
N TRP A 126 -17.12 -7.78 7.57
CA TRP A 126 -17.05 -7.46 6.15
C TRP A 126 -15.90 -8.15 5.41
N SER A 127 -14.88 -8.63 6.12
CA SER A 127 -13.70 -9.25 5.52
C SER A 127 -13.87 -10.76 5.38
N ARG A 128 -13.28 -11.32 4.32
CA ARG A 128 -13.23 -12.77 4.13
C ARG A 128 -12.26 -13.49 5.08
N TRP A 129 -11.41 -12.75 5.79
CA TRP A 129 -10.36 -13.27 6.66
C TRP A 129 -10.82 -13.39 8.12
N SER A 130 -11.89 -14.15 8.37
CA SER A 130 -12.48 -14.27 9.72
C SER A 130 -11.57 -14.95 10.75
N ALA A 131 -10.54 -15.67 10.31
CA ALA A 131 -9.55 -16.33 11.17
C ALA A 131 -8.29 -15.47 11.44
N ALA A 132 -8.15 -14.31 10.79
CA ALA A 132 -7.02 -13.42 11.01
C ALA A 132 -7.17 -12.66 12.34
N GLU A 133 -6.05 -12.37 12.99
CA GLU A 133 -6.01 -11.64 14.27
C GLU A 133 -6.28 -10.16 14.03
N PRO A 134 -7.39 -9.60 14.53
CA PRO A 134 -7.60 -8.16 14.46
C PRO A 134 -6.71 -7.43 15.46
N ARG A 135 -6.10 -6.32 15.03
CA ARG A 135 -5.42 -5.34 15.87
C ARG A 135 -5.93 -3.95 15.58
N CYS A 136 -6.42 -3.27 16.60
CA CYS A 136 -6.88 -1.89 16.49
C CYS A 136 -5.78 -0.93 16.92
N TYR A 137 -5.71 0.23 16.30
CA TYR A 137 -4.76 1.27 16.67
C TYR A 137 -5.47 2.62 16.65
N LEU A 138 -5.19 3.44 17.66
CA LEU A 138 -5.62 4.83 17.67
C LEU A 138 -4.84 5.64 16.63
N GLY A 139 -5.52 6.60 15.99
CA GLY A 139 -4.87 7.59 15.14
C GLY A 139 -3.94 8.52 15.90
N PRO A 140 -3.04 9.23 15.19
CA PRO A 140 -2.15 10.20 15.80
C PRO A 140 -2.93 11.41 16.35
N VAL A 141 -2.28 12.18 17.24
CA VAL A 141 -2.85 13.40 17.84
C VAL A 141 -3.28 14.45 16.80
N THR A 142 -2.69 14.42 15.61
CA THR A 142 -3.03 15.32 14.49
C THR A 142 -4.34 14.94 13.80
N THR A 143 -4.86 13.73 14.04
CA THR A 143 -6.08 13.20 13.45
C THR A 143 -6.95 12.52 14.52
N PRO A 144 -7.46 13.27 15.50
CA PRO A 144 -8.22 12.71 16.62
C PRO A 144 -9.50 12.02 16.14
N GLY A 145 -9.86 10.92 16.81
CA GLY A 145 -11.03 10.11 16.48
C GLY A 145 -10.85 9.18 15.28
N LEU A 146 -9.65 9.11 14.69
CA LEU A 146 -9.30 8.08 13.72
C LEU A 146 -8.93 6.77 14.43
N THR A 147 -9.36 5.65 13.86
CA THR A 147 -8.89 4.30 14.22
C THR A 147 -8.45 3.57 12.96
N VAL A 148 -7.43 2.73 13.11
CA VAL A 148 -6.96 1.82 12.06
C VAL A 148 -7.00 0.41 12.62
N THR A 149 -7.76 -0.45 11.98
CA THR A 149 -7.84 -1.86 12.32
C THR A 149 -7.15 -2.68 11.24
N GLU A 150 -6.19 -3.51 11.61
CA GLU A 150 -5.51 -4.45 10.73
C GLU A 150 -5.89 -5.87 11.11
N ALA A 151 -6.19 -6.72 10.12
CA ALA A 151 -6.29 -8.17 10.34
C ALA A 151 -5.00 -8.83 9.86
N ILE A 152 -4.33 -9.52 10.77
CA ILE A 152 -3.05 -10.17 10.54
C ILE A 152 -3.28 -11.67 10.40
N ASP A 153 -2.91 -12.21 9.25
CA ASP A 153 -2.96 -13.65 9.03
C ASP A 153 -1.87 -14.35 9.87
N HIS A 154 -2.26 -15.33 10.68
CA HIS A 154 -1.36 -16.02 11.60
C HIS A 154 -0.30 -16.87 10.88
N GLU A 155 -0.62 -17.41 9.71
CA GLU A 155 0.28 -18.27 8.95
C GLU A 155 1.41 -17.45 8.31
N THR A 156 1.04 -16.36 7.63
CA THR A 156 1.99 -15.56 6.85
C THR A 156 2.57 -14.38 7.63
N GLY A 157 1.90 -13.94 8.70
CA GLY A 157 2.19 -12.72 9.44
C GLY A 157 1.87 -11.43 8.67
N MET A 158 1.12 -11.52 7.56
CA MET A 158 0.81 -10.39 6.69
C MET A 158 -0.49 -9.70 7.12
N VAL A 159 -0.56 -8.39 6.88
CA VAL A 159 -1.83 -7.66 6.94
C VAL A 159 -2.66 -8.04 5.72
N VAL A 160 -3.74 -8.79 5.94
CA VAL A 160 -4.63 -9.31 4.88
C VAL A 160 -5.91 -8.49 4.73
N ALA A 161 -6.26 -7.69 5.74
CA ALA A 161 -7.32 -6.71 5.64
C ALA A 161 -7.03 -5.49 6.54
N ARG A 162 -7.56 -4.34 6.15
CA ARG A 162 -7.45 -3.10 6.92
C ARG A 162 -8.74 -2.29 6.83
N ALA A 163 -9.21 -1.78 7.95
CA ALA A 163 -10.22 -0.73 8.02
C ALA A 163 -9.59 0.56 8.57
N VAL A 164 -10.05 1.68 8.02
CA VAL A 164 -9.80 3.01 8.58
C VAL A 164 -11.16 3.59 8.90
N GLU A 165 -11.35 4.04 10.14
CA GLU A 165 -12.58 4.68 10.59
C GLU A 165 -12.28 6.09 11.09
N ARG A 166 -13.27 6.98 10.97
CA ARG A 166 -13.21 8.34 11.50
C ARG A 166 -14.45 8.56 12.34
N LEU A 167 -14.26 8.93 13.60
CA LEU A 167 -15.36 9.14 14.55
C LEU A 167 -16.29 7.91 14.62
N ARG A 168 -15.72 6.70 14.56
CA ARG A 168 -16.43 5.40 14.53
C ARG A 168 -17.27 5.14 13.28
N GLU A 169 -17.12 5.96 12.25
CA GLU A 169 -17.72 5.69 10.95
C GLU A 169 -16.68 5.05 10.01
N PRO A 170 -17.02 3.95 9.31
CA PRO A 170 -16.15 3.39 8.30
C PRO A 170 -15.79 4.47 7.28
N PHE A 171 -14.50 4.76 7.12
CA PHE A 171 -14.01 5.67 6.09
C PHE A 171 -13.57 4.89 4.86
N ARG A 172 -12.83 3.80 5.09
CA ARG A 172 -12.21 2.97 4.06
C ARG A 172 -12.01 1.54 4.53
N ARG A 173 -12.13 0.59 3.62
CA ARG A 173 -11.78 -0.82 3.82
C ARG A 173 -10.91 -1.29 2.68
N TRP A 174 -9.98 -2.18 2.99
CA TRP A 174 -9.06 -2.81 2.05
C TRP A 174 -8.88 -4.27 2.46
N GLU A 175 -8.87 -5.20 1.53
CA GLU A 175 -8.48 -6.58 1.82
C GLU A 175 -7.88 -7.30 0.63
N VAL A 176 -7.05 -8.29 0.93
CA VAL A 176 -6.57 -9.26 -0.04
C VAL A 176 -7.71 -10.22 -0.37
N VAL A 177 -8.04 -10.31 -1.66
CA VAL A 177 -9.05 -11.27 -2.16
C VAL A 177 -8.38 -12.53 -2.67
N GLU A 178 -7.16 -12.42 -3.19
CA GLU A 178 -6.40 -13.52 -3.78
C GLU A 178 -4.93 -13.37 -3.41
N MET A 179 -4.45 -14.28 -2.57
CA MET A 179 -3.03 -14.38 -2.24
C MET A 179 -2.24 -14.84 -3.46
N GLY A 180 -1.03 -14.33 -3.61
CA GLY A 180 -0.11 -14.88 -4.59
C GLY A 180 0.55 -16.17 -4.11
N ARG A 181 1.31 -16.77 -5.02
CA ARG A 181 2.03 -18.01 -4.77
C ARG A 181 3.09 -17.86 -3.63
N PRO A 182 3.40 -18.94 -2.89
CA PRO A 182 4.37 -18.88 -1.80
C PRO A 182 5.81 -18.52 -2.23
N ASP A 183 6.21 -18.87 -3.45
CA ASP A 183 7.53 -18.57 -4.03
C ASP A 183 7.77 -17.07 -4.23
N VAL A 184 6.70 -16.31 -4.51
CA VAL A 184 6.71 -14.83 -4.50
C VAL A 184 6.35 -14.26 -3.12
N GLY A 185 6.52 -15.04 -2.06
CA GLY A 185 6.31 -14.62 -0.67
C GLY A 185 4.86 -14.29 -0.30
N GLY A 186 3.89 -14.75 -1.09
CA GLY A 186 2.47 -14.44 -0.88
C GLY A 186 2.07 -13.05 -1.37
N LEU A 187 2.88 -12.38 -2.21
CA LEU A 187 2.54 -11.08 -2.81
C LEU A 187 1.14 -11.16 -3.47
N PRO A 188 0.13 -10.39 -3.00
CA PRO A 188 -1.24 -10.52 -3.47
C PRO A 188 -1.38 -10.43 -4.99
N GLU A 189 -2.22 -11.29 -5.55
CA GLU A 189 -2.63 -11.23 -6.96
C GLU A 189 -3.81 -10.29 -7.14
N ARG A 190 -4.70 -10.23 -6.14
CA ARG A 190 -5.86 -9.34 -6.16
C ARG A 190 -6.17 -8.83 -4.77
N VAL A 191 -6.38 -7.52 -4.70
CA VAL A 191 -6.90 -6.83 -3.53
C VAL A 191 -8.14 -6.05 -3.93
N ARG A 192 -9.01 -5.76 -2.96
CA ARG A 192 -10.14 -4.86 -3.18
C ARG A 192 -10.16 -3.78 -2.12
N ALA A 193 -10.62 -2.60 -2.50
CA ALA A 193 -10.84 -1.50 -1.57
C ALA A 193 -12.21 -0.88 -1.76
N SER A 194 -12.76 -0.34 -0.68
CA SER A 194 -13.99 0.43 -0.71
C SER A 194 -13.84 1.67 0.15
N ARG A 195 -14.58 2.72 -0.23
CA ARG A 195 -14.70 3.96 0.52
C ARG A 195 -16.17 4.17 0.85
N ALA A 196 -16.49 4.56 2.09
CA ALA A 196 -17.88 4.72 2.49
C ALA A 196 -18.67 5.71 1.62
N ARG A 197 -18.01 6.75 1.11
CA ARG A 197 -18.64 7.75 0.22
C ARG A 197 -19.04 7.18 -1.16
N THR A 198 -18.32 6.19 -1.67
CA THR A 198 -18.59 5.59 -3.00
C THR A 198 -19.38 4.30 -2.91
N GLY A 199 -19.35 3.61 -1.76
CA GLY A 199 -20.15 2.42 -1.44
C GLY A 199 -19.77 1.14 -2.17
N GLY A 200 -19.15 1.24 -3.35
CA GLY A 200 -18.67 0.11 -4.15
C GLY A 200 -17.29 -0.39 -3.73
N TRP A 201 -17.04 -1.66 -4.02
CA TRP A 201 -15.70 -2.24 -4.01
C TRP A 201 -15.04 -2.04 -5.38
N THR A 202 -13.77 -1.64 -5.36
CA THR A 202 -12.90 -1.59 -6.54
C THR A 202 -11.85 -2.70 -6.40
N ASP A 203 -11.78 -3.58 -7.40
CA ASP A 203 -10.74 -4.61 -7.50
C ASP A 203 -9.48 -4.05 -8.16
N PHE A 204 -8.33 -4.42 -7.60
CA PHE A 204 -6.99 -4.13 -8.11
C PHE A 204 -6.28 -5.46 -8.31
N ARG A 205 -5.85 -5.73 -9.55
CA ARG A 205 -5.23 -6.99 -9.95
C ARG A 205 -3.79 -6.76 -10.37
N ARG A 206 -2.88 -7.56 -9.84
CA ARG A 206 -1.49 -7.62 -10.30
C ARG A 206 -1.42 -8.26 -11.68
N VAL A 207 -0.67 -7.64 -12.58
CA VAL A 207 -0.44 -8.14 -13.94
C VAL A 207 0.98 -8.66 -14.03
N GLY A 208 1.11 -9.96 -14.31
CA GLY A 208 2.38 -10.66 -14.37
C GLY A 208 3.01 -10.89 -13.00
N GLU A 209 4.20 -11.48 -13.01
CA GLU A 209 4.98 -11.75 -11.81
C GLU A 209 5.84 -10.53 -11.41
N PRO A 210 6.18 -10.39 -10.12
CA PRO A 210 7.15 -9.36 -9.71
C PRO A 210 8.49 -9.62 -10.39
N VAL A 211 9.05 -8.59 -11.00
CA VAL A 211 10.35 -8.64 -11.67
C VAL A 211 11.42 -7.96 -10.80
N PRO A 212 12.67 -8.46 -10.78
CA PRO A 212 13.75 -7.78 -10.10
C PRO A 212 14.03 -6.41 -10.73
N VAL A 213 14.32 -5.42 -9.90
CA VAL A 213 14.65 -4.05 -10.35
C VAL A 213 15.99 -3.64 -9.74
N PRO A 214 16.94 -3.09 -10.52
CA PRO A 214 18.21 -2.61 -9.99
C PRO A 214 18.01 -1.58 -8.87
N GLN A 215 18.74 -1.70 -7.77
CA GLN A 215 18.57 -0.81 -6.62
C GLN A 215 18.94 0.63 -6.96
N GLU A 216 19.91 0.81 -7.86
CA GLU A 216 20.40 2.09 -8.33
C GLU A 216 19.31 2.90 -9.03
N ALA A 217 18.29 2.23 -9.58
CA ALA A 217 17.14 2.89 -10.20
C ALA A 217 16.31 3.66 -9.16
N PHE A 218 16.22 3.16 -7.92
CA PHE A 218 15.56 3.88 -6.82
C PHE A 218 16.39 5.10 -6.39
N ASP A 219 17.72 4.99 -6.36
CA ASP A 219 18.60 6.08 -5.96
C ASP A 219 18.66 7.20 -7.00
N ALA A 220 18.48 6.85 -8.28
CA ALA A 220 18.40 7.80 -9.39
C ALA A 220 17.06 8.56 -9.47
N GLY A 221 16.08 8.20 -8.63
CA GLY A 221 14.81 8.91 -8.47
C GLY A 221 13.67 8.47 -9.40
N PRO A 222 12.50 9.14 -9.32
CA PRO A 222 11.24 8.65 -9.89
C PRO A 222 11.27 8.36 -11.39
N ALA A 223 11.89 9.23 -12.19
CA ALA A 223 11.92 9.06 -13.64
C ALA A 223 12.69 7.80 -14.07
N ARG A 224 13.88 7.58 -13.48
CA ARG A 224 14.72 6.41 -13.78
C ARG A 224 14.13 5.12 -13.24
N LEU A 225 13.52 5.15 -12.06
CA LEU A 225 12.82 3.99 -11.54
C LEU A 225 11.64 3.60 -12.45
N ARG A 226 10.85 4.57 -12.92
CA ARG A 226 9.74 4.29 -13.84
C ARG A 226 10.22 3.63 -15.13
N GLU A 227 11.27 4.16 -15.76
CA GLU A 227 11.88 3.57 -16.96
C GLU A 227 12.31 2.12 -16.71
N ALA A 228 13.04 1.86 -15.62
CA ALA A 228 13.49 0.51 -15.27
C ALA A 228 12.32 -0.47 -15.04
N LEU A 229 11.20 0.00 -14.46
CA LEU A 229 9.98 -0.79 -14.28
C LEU A 229 9.30 -1.10 -15.61
N GLU A 230 9.19 -0.11 -16.50
CA GLU A 230 8.59 -0.28 -17.83
C GLU A 230 9.38 -1.28 -18.66
N ASP A 231 10.71 -1.17 -18.66
CA ASP A 231 11.60 -2.08 -19.39
C ASP A 231 11.52 -3.52 -18.83
N GLY A 232 11.61 -3.66 -17.50
CA GLY A 232 11.56 -4.96 -16.84
C GLY A 232 10.25 -5.70 -17.07
N LEU A 233 9.12 -4.98 -17.04
CA LEU A 233 7.80 -5.59 -17.20
C LEU A 233 7.44 -5.86 -18.68
N SER A 234 7.94 -5.05 -19.61
CA SER A 234 7.79 -5.28 -21.05
C SER A 234 8.50 -6.57 -21.51
N GLY A 235 9.62 -6.91 -20.87
CA GLY A 235 10.37 -8.15 -21.15
C GLY A 235 9.68 -9.44 -20.71
N THR A 236 8.64 -9.37 -19.88
CA THR A 236 7.86 -10.51 -19.37
C THR A 236 6.62 -10.83 -20.19
N ALA A 237 6.30 -10.02 -21.21
CA ALA A 237 5.12 -10.20 -22.07
C ALA A 237 5.35 -11.14 -23.26
N ALA A 238 6.39 -11.99 -23.21
CA ALA A 238 6.75 -12.95 -24.25
C ALA A 238 6.51 -14.41 -23.82
#